data_AF-X1FEG3-F1
#
_entry.id   AF-X1FEG3-F1
#
_cell.length_a   1.000
_cell.length_b   1.000
_cell.length_c   1.000
_cell.angle_alpha   90.00
_cell.angle_beta   90.00
_cell.angle_gamma   90.00
#
_symmetry.space_group_name_H-M   'P 1'
#
loop_
_entity.id
_entity.type
_entity.pdbx_description
1 polymer ?
#
loop_
_entity_poly.entity_id
_entity_poly.type
_entity_poly.pdbx_seq_one_letter_code
_entity_poly.pdbx_strand_id
1 'polypeptide(L)' 'MIKGKMYEKVQLFKRQGYSISEISSDMEIDPKTAAKYYAMDKR' A
#
# COMPACT_ATOMS: atom_id res chain seq x y z
N MET A 1 -10.66 8.25 9.09
CA MET A 1 -10.61 8.03 7.63
C MET A 1 -9.96 6.68 7.33
N ILE A 2 -10.73 5.70 6.83
CA ILE A 2 -10.23 4.35 6.48
C ILE A 2 -9.10 4.42 5.44
N LYS A 3 -9.17 5.37 4.49
CA LYS A 3 -8.13 5.60 3.47
C LYS A 3 -6.76 6.02 4.05
N GLY A 4 -6.73 6.72 5.19
CA GLY A 4 -5.49 7.19 5.82
C GLY A 4 -4.66 6.04 6.40
N LYS A 5 -5.32 5.13 7.13
CA LYS A 5 -4.68 3.93 7.69
C LYS A 5 -4.19 2.97 6.60
N MET A 6 -4.95 2.84 5.51
CA MET A 6 -4.56 2.02 4.36
C MET A 6 -3.29 2.55 3.69
N TYR A 7 -3.26 3.86 3.43
CA TYR A 7 -2.08 4.53 2.89
C TYR A 7 -0.85 4.33 3.79
N GLU A 8 -1.00 4.55 5.10
CA GLU A 8 0.12 4.43 6.05
C GLU A 8 0.71 3.02 6.06
N LYS A 9 -0.13 1.98 6.06
CA LYS A 9 0.33 0.58 5.96
C LYS A 9 1.09 0.32 4.66
N VAL A 10 0.52 0.70 3.51
CA VAL A 10 1.17 0.47 2.20
C VAL A 10 2.51 1.20 2.11
N GLN A 11 2.60 2.43 2.62
CA GLN A 11 3.85 3.19 2.65
C GLN A 11 4.88 2.60 3.61
N LEU A 12 4.44 2.02 4.73
CA LEU A 12 5.33 1.30 5.65
C LEU A 12 5.95 0.08 4.96
N PHE A 13 5.14 -0.74 4.30
CA PHE A 13 5.64 -1.90 3.53
C PHE A 13 6.59 -1.49 2.41
N LYS A 14 6.26 -0.43 1.67
CA LYS A 14 7.14 0.16 0.64
C LYS A 14 8.51 0.52 1.20
N ARG A 15 8.57 1.15 2.38
CA ARG A 15 9.84 1.52 3.06
C ARG A 15 10.63 0.31 3.55
N GLN A 16 9.96 -0.82 3.79
CA GLN A 16 10.60 -2.09 4.13
C GLN A 16 11.09 -2.86 2.89
N GLY A 17 10.84 -2.35 1.68
CA GLY A 17 11.30 -2.96 0.42
C GLY A 17 10.30 -3.90 -0.24
N TYR A 18 9.07 -3.99 0.28
CA TYR A 18 8.04 -4.86 -0.29
C TYR A 18 7.59 -4.35 -1.67
N SER A 19 7.34 -5.30 -2.56
CA SER A 19 6.70 -5.08 -3.85
C SER A 19 5.18 -4.92 -3.72
N ILE A 20 4.54 -4.35 -4.75
CA ILE A 20 3.08 -4.20 -4.80
C ILE A 20 2.37 -5.55 -4.68
N SER A 21 2.92 -6.61 -5.29
CA SER A 21 2.35 -7.96 -5.24
C SER A 21 2.38 -8.52 -3.82
N GLU A 22 3.51 -8.42 -3.12
CA GLU A 22 3.63 -8.85 -1.72
C GLU A 22 2.67 -8.08 -0.82
N ILE A 23 2.55 -6.77 -1.02
CA ILE A 23 1.59 -5.94 -0.28
C ILE A 23 0.14 -6.36 -0.56
N SER A 24 -0.19 -6.66 -1.82
CA SER A 24 -1.54 -7.09 -2.19
C SER A 24 -1.92 -8.42 -1.57
N SER A 25 -0.96 -9.35 -1.48
CA SER A 25 -1.13 -10.65 -0.84
C SER A 25 -1.22 -10.53 0.68
N ASP A 26 -0.32 -9.79 1.33
CA ASP A 26 -0.27 -9.65 2.78
C ASP A 26 -1.47 -8.87 3.34
N MET A 27 -1.92 -7.84 2.63
CA MET A 27 -3.09 -7.05 3.02
C MET A 27 -4.42 -7.62 2.52
N GLU A 28 -4.39 -8.69 1.71
CA GLU A 28 -5.57 -9.28 1.05
C GLU A 28 -6.41 -8.24 0.28
N ILE A 29 -5.73 -7.36 -0.47
CA ILE A 29 -6.35 -6.30 -1.26
C ILE A 29 -6.11 -6.50 -2.74
N ASP A 30 -7.00 -5.95 -3.55
CA ASP A 30 -6.81 -5.93 -4.99
C ASP A 30 -5.47 -5.25 -5.37
N PRO A 31 -4.68 -5.86 -6.27
CA PRO A 31 -3.38 -5.30 -6.68
C PRO A 31 -3.47 -3.88 -7.24
N LYS A 32 -4.58 -3.47 -7.89
CA LYS A 32 -4.77 -2.09 -8.35
C LYS A 32 -4.95 -1.14 -7.16
N THR A 33 -5.60 -1.60 -6.10
CA THR A 33 -5.72 -0.85 -4.85
C THR A 33 -4.36 -0.69 -4.18
N ALA A 34 -3.57 -1.77 -4.08
CA ALA A 34 -2.20 -1.71 -3.57
C ALA A 34 -1.35 -0.73 -4.40
N ALA A 35 -1.37 -0.84 -5.73
CA ALA A 35 -0.64 0.03 -6.64
C ALA A 35 -1.02 1.51 -6.47
N LYS A 36 -2.32 1.80 -6.34
CA LYS A 36 -2.82 3.16 -6.13
C LYS A 36 -2.23 3.80 -4.88
N TYR A 37 -2.24 3.09 -3.74
CA TYR A 37 -1.67 3.61 -2.49
C TYR A 37 -0.13 3.62 -2.49
N TYR A 38 0.50 2.71 -3.23
CA TYR A 38 1.96 2.61 -3.35
C TYR A 38 2.56 3.79 -4.14
N ALA A 39 1.85 4.21 -5.19
CA ALA A 39 2.21 5.38 -6.01
C ALA A 39 1.73 6.71 -5.42
N MET A 40 0.87 6.68 -4.39
CA MET A 40 0.37 7.88 -3.75
C MET A 40 1.50 8.56 -2.97
N ASP A 41 1.69 9.86 -3.19
CA ASP A 41 2.64 10.70 -2.45
C ASP A 41 1.83 11.71 -1.64
N LYS A 42 1.97 11.68 -0.31
CA LYS A 42 1.42 12.74 0.54
C LYS A 42 2.35 13.95 0.47
N ARG A 43 2.02 14.89 -0.42
CA ARG A 43 2.45 16.28 -0.27
C ARG A 43 1.88 16.89 1.01
#